data_AF-A0A2H9N929-F1
#
_entry.id   AF-A0A2H9N929-F1
#
_cell.length_a   1.000
_cell.length_b   1.000
_cell.length_c   1.000
_cell.angle_alpha   90.00
_cell.angle_beta   90.00
_cell.angle_gamma   90.00
#
_symmetry.space_group_name_H-M   'P 1'
#
loop_
_entity.id
_entity.type
_entity.pdbx_description
1 polymer ?
#
loop_
_entity_poly.entity_id
_entity_poly.type
_entity_poly.pdbx_seq_one_letter_code
_entity_poly.pdbx_strand_id
1 'polypeptide(L)' 'MEFKLNEEQQEIKRAVREFAEKELTPELALEYDQKEEFPLSLYKKAAQLGFTS' A
#
# COMPACT_ATOMS: atom_id res chain seq x y z
N MET A 1 12.48 25.23 10.17
CA MET A 1 12.18 24.42 8.97
C MET A 1 10.83 23.76 9.19
N GLU A 2 9.93 23.86 8.23
CA GLU A 2 8.63 23.18 8.28
C GLU A 2 8.78 21.82 7.58
N PHE A 3 8.74 20.73 8.34
CA PHE A 3 8.84 19.37 7.79
C PHE A 3 7.46 18.92 7.30
N LYS A 4 7.06 19.42 6.13
CA LYS A 4 5.81 19.05 5.47
C LYS A 4 6.11 18.42 4.11
N LEU A 5 5.26 17.47 3.72
CA LEU A 5 5.28 16.91 2.38
C LEU A 5 4.89 18.02 1.38
N ASN A 6 5.60 18.08 0.26
CA ASN A 6 5.17 18.90 -0.87
C ASN A 6 3.92 18.30 -1.53
N GLU A 7 3.32 19.02 -2.47
CA GLU A 7 2.07 18.59 -3.13
C GLU A 7 2.22 17.22 -3.82
N GLU A 8 3.31 17.01 -4.55
CA GLU A 8 3.59 15.74 -5.23
C GLU A 8 3.67 14.56 -4.25
N GLN A 9 4.38 14.73 -3.14
CA GLN A 9 4.49 13.72 -2.09
C GLN A 9 3.15 13.45 -1.40
N GLN A 10 2.29 14.46 -1.25
CA GLN A 10 0.95 14.27 -0.72
C GLN A 10 0.08 13.46 -1.67
N GLU A 11 0.17 13.71 -2.98
CA GLU A 11 -0.54 12.93 -3.99
C GLU A 11 -0.05 11.48 -4.05
N ILE A 12 1.27 11.24 -3.98
CA ILE A 12 1.81 9.88 -3.88
C ILE A 12 1.27 9.16 -2.64
N LYS A 13 1.30 9.82 -1.47
CA LYS A 13 0.77 9.26 -0.23
C LYS A 13 -0.72 8.91 -0.35
N ARG A 14 -1.49 9.75 -1.04
CA ARG A 14 -2.92 9.52 -1.29
C ARG A 14 -3.13 8.32 -2.20
N ALA A 15 -2.40 8.23 -3.32
CA ALA A 15 -2.51 7.11 -4.26
C ALA A 15 -2.17 5.76 -3.59
N VAL A 16 -1.10 5.72 -2.77
CA VAL A 16 -0.72 4.52 -2.02
C VAL A 16 -1.81 4.13 -1.00
N ARG A 17 -2.41 5.11 -0.32
CA ARG A 17 -3.52 4.86 0.62
C ARG A 17 -4.74 4.28 -0.09
N GLU A 18 -5.17 4.89 -1.19
CA GLU A 18 -6.34 4.43 -1.96
C GLU A 18 -6.12 3.01 -2.48
N PHE A 19 -4.91 2.68 -2.93
CA PHE A 19 -4.54 1.31 -3.30
C PHE A 19 -4.63 0.34 -2.12
N ALA A 20 -4.04 0.68 -0.98
CA ALA A 20 -4.03 -0.19 0.20
C ALA A 20 -5.45 -0.45 0.74
N GLU A 21 -6.28 0.58 0.86
CA GLU A 21 -7.67 0.46 1.34
C GLU A 21 -8.54 -0.39 0.41
N LYS A 22 -8.27 -0.34 -0.89
CA LYS A 22 -9.01 -1.13 -1.89
C LYS A 22 -8.55 -2.59 -1.98
N GLU A 23 -7.24 -2.83 -1.91
CA GLU A 23 -6.65 -4.13 -2.23
C GLU A 23 -6.31 -4.97 -1.00
N LEU A 24 -6.12 -4.35 0.18
CA LEU A 24 -5.83 -5.03 1.45
C LEU A 24 -6.96 -4.77 2.46
N THR A 25 -8.06 -5.51 2.29
CA THR A 25 -9.18 -5.43 3.25
C THR A 25 -8.78 -5.96 4.63
N PRO A 26 -9.46 -5.55 5.71
CA PRO A 26 -9.18 -6.07 7.06
C PRO A 26 -9.25 -7.59 7.16
N GLU A 27 -10.18 -8.22 6.44
CA GLU A 27 -10.35 -9.68 6.44
C GLU A 27 -9.19 -10.37 5.73
N LEU A 28 -8.75 -9.82 4.60
CA LEU A 28 -7.60 -10.36 3.86
C LEU A 28 -6.30 -10.18 4.64
N ALA A 29 -6.14 -9.03 5.31
CA ALA A 29 -5.00 -8.79 6.19
C ALA A 29 -4.96 -9.80 7.34
N LEU A 30 -6.10 -10.09 7.97
CA LEU A 30 -6.20 -11.09 9.03
C LEU A 30 -5.91 -12.51 8.51
N GLU A 31 -6.37 -12.84 7.29
CA GLU A 31 -6.09 -14.14 6.67
C GLU A 31 -4.58 -14.35 6.47
N TYR A 32 -3.88 -13.34 5.92
CA TYR A 32 -2.43 -13.42 5.72
C TYR A 32 -1.66 -13.50 7.04
N ASP A 33 -2.09 -12.76 8.06
CA ASP A 33 -1.51 -12.81 9.41
C ASP A 33 -1.66 -14.20 10.04
N GLN A 34 -2.87 -14.76 10.02
CA GLN A 34 -3.16 -16.08 10.58
C GLN A 34 -2.42 -17.22 9.87
N LYS A 35 -2.20 -17.09 8.57
CA LYS A 35 -1.49 -18.08 7.76
C LYS A 35 0.03 -17.90 7.76
N GLU A 36 0.53 -16.79 8.34
CA GLU A 36 1.92 -16.37 8.24
C GLU A 36 2.42 -16.30 6.78
N GLU A 37 1.55 -15.89 5.87
CA GLU A 37 1.82 -15.88 4.43
C GLU A 37 2.11 -14.47 3.92
N PHE A 38 3.16 -14.35 3.10
CA PHE A 38 3.44 -13.10 2.41
C PHE A 38 2.47 -12.90 1.23
N PRO A 39 1.79 -11.74 1.11
CA PRO A 39 0.79 -11.49 0.09
C PRO A 39 1.42 -11.18 -1.28
N LEU A 40 2.05 -12.17 -1.92
CA LEU A 40 2.77 -12.03 -3.19
C LEU A 40 1.92 -11.42 -4.32
N SER A 41 0.62 -11.73 -4.36
CA SER A 41 -0.31 -11.18 -5.35
C SER A 41 -0.49 -9.67 -5.18
N LEU A 42 -0.70 -9.22 -3.93
CA LEU A 42 -0.81 -7.80 -3.57
C LEU A 42 0.50 -7.07 -3.86
N TYR A 43 1.64 -7.66 -3.48
CA TYR A 43 2.96 -7.09 -3.73
C TYR A 43 3.23 -6.88 -5.22
N LYS A 44 2.88 -7.87 -6.07
CA LYS A 44 3.01 -7.73 -7.54
C LYS A 44 2.15 -6.60 -8.09
N LYS A 45 0.93 -6.40 -7.58
CA LYS A 45 0.07 -5.28 -7.98
C LYS A 45 0.68 -3.94 -7.57
N ALA A 46 1.21 -3.83 -6.36
CA ALA A 46 1.91 -2.63 -5.89
C ALA A 46 3.14 -2.30 -6.77
N ALA A 47 3.90 -3.32 -7.17
CA ALA A 47 5.07 -3.16 -8.03
C ALA A 47 4.70 -2.66 -9.44
N GLN A 48 3.57 -3.11 -10.00
CA GLN A 48 3.07 -2.60 -11.29
C GLN A 48 2.69 -1.12 -11.25
N LEU A 49 2.33 -0.61 -10.07
CA LEU A 49 2.03 0.81 -9.84
C LEU A 49 3.28 1.63 -9.44
N GLY A 50 4.45 0.99 -9.34
CA GLY A 50 5.69 1.63 -8.94
C GLY A 50 5.80 1.93 -7.43
N PHE A 51 4.95 1.33 -6.58
CA PHE A 51 4.94 1.61 -5.14
C PHE A 51 6.00 0.85 -4.34
N THR A 52 6.77 -0.03 -4.98
CA THR A 52 7.78 -0.88 -4.32
C THR A 52 9.22 -0.42 -4.56
N SER A 53 9.43 0.70 -5.24
CA SER A 53 10.74 1.17 -5.73
C SER A 53 10.94 2.65 -5.48
#